data_AF-A0A1Q5HTC8-F1
#
_entry.id   AF-A0A1Q5HTC8-F1
#
_cell.length_a   1.000
_cell.length_b   1.000
_cell.length_c   1.000
_cell.angle_alpha   90.00
_cell.angle_beta   90.00
_cell.angle_gamma   90.00
#
_symmetry.space_group_name_H-M   'P 1'
#
loop_
_entity.id
_entity.type
_entity.pdbx_description
1 polymer ?
#
loop_
_entity_poly.entity_id
_entity_poly.type
_entity_poly.pdbx_seq_one_letter_code
_entity_poly.pdbx_strand_id
1 'polypeptide(L)' 'MGAVMAHLTFDEAEQRELRDAARAEFPGNPALAYVLENLAAEGIDLDRCRDWDDIRAEKGLPEHDGGAQGVA' A
#
# COMPACT_ATOMS: atom_id res chain seq x y z
N MET A 1 12.02 -13.61 22.90
CA MET A 1 10.65 -13.11 22.71
C MET A 1 10.53 -12.75 21.24
N GLY A 2 9.82 -13.56 20.44
CA GLY A 2 9.72 -13.33 18.99
C GLY A 2 8.82 -12.14 18.73
N ALA A 3 9.29 -11.17 17.93
CA ALA A 3 8.44 -10.10 17.44
C ALA A 3 7.25 -10.73 16.69
N VAL A 4 6.03 -10.35 17.07
CA VAL A 4 4.84 -10.64 16.27
C VAL A 4 4.98 -9.81 14.99
N MET A 5 5.30 -10.49 13.89
CA MET A 5 5.40 -9.88 12.56
C MET A 5 4.00 -9.40 12.16
N ALA A 6 3.80 -8.08 12.14
CA ALA A 6 2.51 -7.49 11.82
C ALA A 6 2.27 -7.58 10.32
N HIS A 7 1.63 -8.66 9.88
CA HIS A 7 1.26 -8.86 8.48
C HIS A 7 -0.19 -8.40 8.27
N LEU A 8 -0.40 -7.42 7.40
CA LEU A 8 -1.73 -7.04 6.94
C LEU A 8 -2.14 -7.98 5.81
N THR A 9 -3.01 -8.94 6.12
CA THR A 9 -3.64 -9.82 5.14
C THR A 9 -4.97 -9.24 4.71
N PHE A 10 -5.21 -9.16 3.40
CA PHE A 10 -6.50 -8.76 2.84
C PHE A 10 -7.48 -9.94 2.81
N ASP A 11 -8.74 -9.68 3.13
CA ASP A 11 -9.82 -10.65 2.96
C ASP A 11 -10.11 -10.91 1.47
N GLU A 12 -10.84 -11.98 1.17
CA GLU A 12 -11.10 -12.42 -0.21
C GLU A 12 -11.78 -11.32 -1.06
N ALA A 13 -12.66 -10.52 -0.45
CA ALA A 13 -13.30 -9.39 -1.10
C ALA A 13 -12.29 -8.29 -1.48
N GLU A 14 -11.42 -7.91 -0.55
CA GLU A 14 -10.40 -6.88 -0.76
C GLU A 14 -9.36 -7.32 -1.79
N GLN A 15 -8.93 -8.59 -1.77
CA GLN A 15 -8.05 -9.15 -2.80
C GLN A 15 -8.70 -9.06 -4.18
N ARG A 16 -10.02 -9.34 -4.28
CA ARG A 16 -10.74 -9.24 -5.55
C ARG A 16 -10.80 -7.80 -6.06
N GLU A 17 -11.02 -6.83 -5.18
CA GLU A 17 -11.02 -5.41 -5.54
C GLU A 17 -9.64 -4.94 -6.01
N LEU A 18 -8.56 -5.36 -5.34
CA LEU A 18 -7.19 -5.07 -5.73
C LEU A 18 -6.85 -5.63 -7.13
N ARG A 19 -7.29 -6.87 -7.43
CA ARG A 19 -7.10 -7.46 -8.77
C ARG A 19 -7.92 -6.77 -9.86
N ASP A 20 -9.13 -6.31 -9.53
CA ASP A 20 -9.96 -5.56 -10.49
C ASP A 20 -9.33 -4.20 -10.80
N ALA A 21 -8.84 -3.50 -9.77
CA ALA A 21 -8.08 -2.26 -9.92
C ALA A 21 -6.79 -2.48 -10.73
N ALA A 22 -6.04 -3.55 -10.46
CA ALA A 22 -4.86 -3.91 -11.24
C ALA A 22 -5.17 -4.08 -12.73
N ARG A 23 -6.29 -4.74 -13.03
CA ARG A 23 -6.75 -4.96 -14.40
C ARG A 23 -7.23 -3.69 -15.08
N ALA A 24 -7.86 -2.77 -14.34
CA ALA A 24 -8.30 -1.48 -14.87
C ALA A 24 -7.10 -0.59 -15.25
N GLU A 25 -6.03 -0.64 -14.47
CA GLU A 25 -4.80 0.12 -14.74
C GLU A 25 -3.98 -0.45 -15.89
N PHE A 26 -4.17 -1.72 -16.26
CA PHE A 26 -3.52 -2.29 -17.44
C PHE A 26 -4.32 -1.96 -18.72
N PRO A 27 -3.69 -1.44 -19.80
CA PRO A 27 -2.25 -1.27 -20.03
C PRO A 27 -1.68 0.12 -19.71
N GLY A 28 -2.47 1.05 -19.15
CA GLY A 28 -2.06 2.43 -18.89
C GLY A 28 -0.88 2.56 -17.92
N ASN A 29 -0.83 1.72 -16.89
CA ASN A 29 0.25 1.68 -15.92
C ASN A 29 0.56 0.23 -15.49
N PRO A 30 1.38 -0.50 -16.27
CA PRO A 30 1.68 -1.90 -16.02
C PRO A 30 2.48 -2.12 -14.71
N ALA A 31 3.24 -1.12 -14.25
CA ALA A 31 3.95 -1.19 -12.99
C ALA A 31 2.97 -1.17 -11.80
N LEU A 32 1.96 -0.29 -11.86
CA LEU A 32 0.91 -0.22 -10.84
C LEU A 32 0.05 -1.49 -10.83
N ALA A 33 -0.32 -2.00 -12.00
CA ALA A 33 -1.05 -3.26 -12.13
C ALA A 33 -0.31 -4.43 -11.47
N TYR A 34 1.01 -4.53 -11.69
CA TYR A 34 1.85 -5.56 -11.07
C TYR A 34 1.89 -5.43 -9.54
N VAL A 35 2.06 -4.20 -9.01
CA VAL A 35 2.06 -3.97 -7.56
C VAL A 35 0.74 -4.36 -6.93
N LEU A 36 -0.40 -4.00 -7.55
CA LEU A 36 -1.73 -4.31 -7.04
C LEU A 36 -2.03 -5.82 -7.05
N GLU A 37 -1.63 -6.54 -8.10
CA GLU A 37 -1.73 -8.01 -8.14
C GLU A 37 -0.85 -8.67 -7.08
N ASN A 38 0.38 -8.19 -6.89
CA ASN A 38 1.29 -8.72 -5.88
C ASN A 38 0.78 -8.45 -4.46
N LEU A 39 0.21 -7.27 -4.23
CA LEU A 39 -0.42 -6.88 -2.98
C LEU A 39 -1.63 -7.76 -2.64
N ALA A 40 -2.46 -8.07 -3.64
CA ALA A 40 -3.61 -8.97 -3.49
C ALA A 40 -3.19 -10.42 -3.19
N ALA A 41 -1.99 -10.84 -3.59
CA ALA A 41 -1.50 -12.20 -3.40
C ALA A 41 -0.73 -12.38 -2.08
N GLU A 42 0.12 -11.42 -1.73
CA GLU A 42 1.05 -11.55 -0.60
C GLU A 42 0.61 -10.75 0.64
N GLY A 43 -0.26 -9.73 0.49
CA GLY A 43 -0.55 -8.77 1.56
C GLY A 43 0.61 -7.80 1.82
N ILE A 44 0.51 -7.03 2.90
CA ILE A 44 1.57 -6.09 3.31
C ILE A 44 2.26 -6.59 4.57
N ASP A 45 3.56 -6.79 4.47
CA ASP A 45 4.41 -6.94 5.65
C ASP A 45 4.70 -5.55 6.24
N LEU A 46 4.15 -5.25 7.41
CA LEU A 46 4.31 -3.94 8.05
C LEU A 46 5.67 -3.78 8.75
N ASP A 47 6.40 -4.88 8.99
CA ASP A 47 7.75 -4.84 9.58
C ASP A 47 8.78 -4.36 8.54
N ARG A 48 8.55 -4.70 7.27
CA ARG A 48 9.35 -4.23 6.12
C ARG A 48 8.90 -2.90 5.55
N CYS A 49 7.73 -2.42 5.93
CA CYS A 49 7.21 -1.17 5.41
C CYS A 49 7.89 -0.01 6.12
N ARG A 50 8.60 0.85 5.37
CA ARG A 50 9.10 2.11 5.95
C ARG A 50 7.92 3.03 6.22
N ASP A 51 7.84 3.53 7.44
CA ASP A 51 6.90 4.57 7.79
C ASP A 51 7.11 5.81 6.92
N TRP A 52 6.00 6.46 6.58
CA TRP A 52 6.04 7.69 5.81
C TRP A 52 6.91 8.76 6.46
N ASP A 53 6.94 8.82 7.80
CA ASP A 53 7.78 9.76 8.54
C ASP A 53 9.28 9.50 8.31
N ASP A 54 9.68 8.23 8.21
CA ASP A 54 11.07 7.83 7.93
C ASP A 54 11.49 8.20 6.50
N ILE A 55 10.60 7.98 5.53
CA ILE A 55 10.79 8.37 4.12
C ILE A 55 10.87 9.90 4.02
N ARG A 56 9.97 10.61 4.72
CA ARG A 56 9.90 12.07 4.74
C ARG A 56 11.19 12.67 5.30
N ALA A 57 11.64 12.17 6.46
CA ALA A 57 12.86 12.60 7.11
C ALA A 57 14.09 12.36 6.23
N GLU A 58 14.18 11.20 5.56
CA GLU A 58 15.28 10.91 4.62
C GLU A 58 15.30 11.85 3.42
N LYS A 59 14.13 12.14 2.84
CA LYS A 59 14.01 12.98 1.64
C LYS A 59 13.99 14.48 1.93
N GLY A 60 14.01 14.88 3.21
CA GLY A 60 13.90 16.28 3.62
C GLY A 60 12.56 16.91 3.23
N LEU A 61 11.49 16.12 3.19
CA LEU A 61 10.16 16.57 2.79
C LEU A 61 9.46 17.33 3.94
N PRO A 62 8.68 18.38 3.63
CA PRO A 62 7.92 19.12 4.64
C PRO A 62 6.86 18.23 5.31
N GLU A 63 6.33 18.67 6.45
CA GLU A 63 5.25 17.95 7.12
C GLU A 63 4.05 17.83 6.21
N HIS A 64 3.55 16.61 6.12
CA HIS A 64 2.26 16.38 5.50
C HIS A 64 1.24 17.00 6.44
N ASP A 65 0.82 18.23 6.15
CA ASP A 65 -0.32 18.86 6.82
C ASP A 65 -1.51 17.92 6.62
N GLY A 66 -1.89 17.23 7.70
CA GLY A 66 -2.99 16.27 7.75
C GLY A 66 -4.36 16.95 7.65
N GLY A 67 -4.49 17.97 6.79
CA GLY A 67 -5.77 18.43 6.29
C GLY A 67 -6.37 17.34 5.43
N ALA A 68 -7.01 16.36 6.08
CA ALA A 68 -7.97 15.48 5.44
C ALA A 68 -9.01 16.37 4.74
N GLN A 69 -8.81 16.60 3.44
CA GLN A 69 -9.88 17.09 2.59
C GLN A 69 -10.82 15.90 2.44
N GLY A 70 -11.78 15.81 3.36
CA GLY A 70 -12.87 14.86 3.30
C GLY A 70 -13.45 14.89 1.90
N VAL A 71 -13.52 13.72 1.27
CA VAL A 71 -14.37 13.50 0.11
C VAL A 71 -15.81 13.70 0.59
N ALA A 72 -16.35 14.87 0.27
CA ALA A 72 -17.76 15.22 0.47
C ALA A 72 -18.58 14.74 -0.73
#